data_AF-A0A962U6D2-F1
#
_entry.id   AF-A0A962U6D2-F1
#
_cell.length_a   1.000
_cell.length_b   1.000
_cell.length_c   1.000
_cell.angle_alpha   90.00
_cell.angle_beta   90.00
_cell.angle_gamma   90.00
#
_symmetry.space_group_name_H-M   'P 1'
#
loop_
_entity.id
_entity.type
_entity.pdbx_description
1 polymer ?
#
loop_
_entity_poly.entity_id
_entity_poly.type
_entity_poly.pdbx_seq_one_letter_code
_entity_poly.pdbx_strand_id
1 'polypeptide(L)'
;MMQARNRGRTLSSLLCAVLVVFLAMPVLADPPEGWMFLPMDEALRVAKAENRRVFLYFGRHGCPSCERTNRESFTDPRVIERFNAHYVLAYVDSESGKRLR
;
A
#
# COMPACT_ATOMS: atom_id res chain seq x y z
N MET A 1 -9.50 17.85 -47.48
CA MET A 1 -8.89 16.55 -47.08
C MET A 1 -7.84 16.63 -45.94
N MET A 2 -7.46 17.82 -45.43
CA MET A 2 -6.38 17.95 -44.43
C MET A 2 -6.82 17.80 -42.94
N GLN A 3 -8.11 18.00 -42.61
CA GLN A 3 -8.61 17.94 -41.23
C GLN A 3 -8.78 16.51 -40.66
N ALA A 4 -9.15 15.52 -41.48
CA ALA A 4 -9.37 14.14 -41.02
C ALA A 4 -8.06 13.43 -40.64
N ARG A 5 -6.97 13.70 -41.38
CA ARG A 5 -5.64 13.12 -41.14
C ARG A 5 -4.97 13.67 -39.87
N ASN A 6 -5.33 14.88 -39.45
CA ASN A 6 -4.83 15.48 -38.22
C ASN A 6 -5.57 14.94 -36.98
N ARG A 7 -6.89 14.72 -37.08
CA ARG A 7 -7.73 14.17 -36.01
C ARG A 7 -7.35 12.73 -35.62
N GLY A 8 -6.93 11.91 -36.59
CA GLY A 8 -6.42 10.55 -36.34
C GLY A 8 -5.03 10.51 -35.69
N ARG A 9 -4.15 11.46 -36.04
CA ARG A 9 -2.82 11.59 -35.39
C ARG A 9 -2.95 12.09 -33.95
N THR A 10 -3.83 13.05 -33.69
CA THR A 10 -4.09 13.54 -32.33
C THR A 10 -4.74 12.47 -31.45
N LEU A 11 -5.67 11.68 -32.00
CA LEU A 11 -6.32 10.59 -31.26
C LEU A 11 -5.32 9.47 -30.92
N SER A 12 -4.45 9.11 -31.86
CA SER A 12 -3.40 8.11 -31.64
C SER A 12 -2.34 8.58 -30.64
N SER A 13 -1.91 9.85 -30.69
CA SER A 13 -0.99 10.41 -29.69
C SER A 13 -1.61 10.47 -28.29
N LEU A 14 -2.91 10.80 -28.18
CA LEU A 14 -3.62 10.77 -26.91
C LEU A 14 -3.72 9.34 -26.34
N LEU A 15 -4.00 8.36 -27.20
CA LEU A 15 -4.07 6.95 -26.81
C LEU A 15 -2.70 6.44 -26.30
N CYS A 16 -1.62 6.77 -27.01
CA CYS A 16 -0.26 6.44 -26.59
C CYS A 16 0.10 7.12 -25.26
N ALA A 17 -0.26 8.39 -25.07
CA ALA A 17 0.00 9.10 -23.83
C ALA A 17 -0.74 8.46 -22.64
N VAL A 18 -2.01 8.07 -22.81
CA VAL A 18 -2.78 7.36 -21.78
C VAL A 18 -2.17 6.00 -21.44
N LEU A 19 -1.73 5.24 -22.44
CA LEU A 19 -1.09 3.93 -22.24
C LEU A 19 0.23 4.05 -21.46
N VAL A 20 1.05 5.06 -21.78
CA VAL A 20 2.31 5.33 -21.09
C VAL A 20 2.06 5.75 -19.63
N VAL A 21 1.04 6.56 -19.38
CA VAL A 21 0.65 6.94 -18.01
C VAL A 21 0.18 5.72 -17.21
N PHE A 22 -0.59 4.81 -17.82
CA PHE A 22 -1.04 3.58 -17.16
C PHE A 22 0.11 2.64 -16.78
N LEU A 23 1.12 2.52 -17.64
CA LEU A 23 2.29 1.66 -17.40
C LEU A 23 3.25 2.21 -16.34
N ALA A 24 3.17 3.51 -16.02
CA ALA A 24 4.07 4.17 -15.08
C ALA A 24 3.53 4.21 -13.64
N MET A 25 2.36 3.63 -13.36
CA MET A 25 1.81 3.66 -12.00
C MET A 25 2.64 2.80 -11.04
N PRO A 26 3.16 3.38 -9.95
CA PRO A 26 3.84 2.60 -8.92
C PRO A 26 2.83 1.69 -8.24
N VAL A 27 3.12 0.38 -8.22
CA VAL A 27 2.32 -0.57 -7.46
C VAL A 27 2.89 -0.61 -6.05
N LEU A 28 2.22 0.06 -5.12
CA LEU A 28 2.56 0.00 -3.69
C LEU A 28 1.92 -1.23 -3.07
N ALA A 29 2.57 -1.74 -2.01
CA ALA A 29 1.96 -2.76 -1.18
C ALA A 29 0.96 -2.12 -0.22
N ASP A 30 -0.30 -2.53 -0.29
CA ASP A 30 -1.32 -2.10 0.67
C ASP A 30 -1.38 -3.06 1.87
N PRO A 31 -1.73 -2.57 3.07
CA PRO A 31 -2.02 -3.42 4.21
C PRO A 31 -3.27 -4.30 3.97
N PRO A 32 -3.43 -5.43 4.68
CA PRO A 32 -4.65 -6.24 4.61
C PRO A 32 -5.89 -5.44 5.00
N GLU A 33 -7.01 -5.73 4.34
CA GLU A 33 -8.30 -5.09 4.61
C GLU A 33 -8.77 -5.33 6.06
N GLY A 34 -9.47 -4.36 6.63
CA GLY A 34 -10.02 -4.46 8.00
C GLY A 34 -9.02 -4.15 9.12
N TRP A 35 -7.80 -3.73 8.78
CA TRP A 35 -6.78 -3.32 9.75
C TRP A 35 -6.63 -1.79 9.84
N MET A 36 -6.36 -1.29 11.05
CA MET A 36 -6.09 0.12 11.32
C MET A 36 -4.58 0.38 11.45
N PHE A 37 -3.81 0.03 10.42
CA PHE A 37 -2.38 0.29 10.41
C PHE A 37 -2.08 1.78 10.20
N LEU A 38 -1.17 2.31 11.00
CA LEU A 38 -0.63 3.66 10.88
C LEU A 38 0.71 3.65 10.12
N PRO A 39 1.10 4.77 9.50
CA PRO A 39 2.49 5.00 9.12
C PRO A 39 3.42 4.86 10.33
N MET A 40 4.62 4.32 10.13
CA MET A 40 5.53 3.99 11.25
C MET A 40 5.84 5.18 12.18
N ASP A 41 6.13 6.37 11.64
CA ASP A 41 6.45 7.55 12.45
C ASP A 41 5.28 7.96 13.34
N GLU A 42 4.05 7.83 12.81
CA GLU A 42 2.83 8.09 13.57
C GLU A 42 2.59 7.01 14.62
N ALA A 43 2.77 5.74 14.28
CA ALA A 43 2.65 4.63 15.21
C ALA A 43 3.63 4.77 16.39
N LEU A 44 4.89 5.15 16.13
CA LEU A 44 5.89 5.40 17.18
C LEU A 44 5.49 6.57 18.09
N ARG A 45 4.98 7.67 17.51
CA ARG A 45 4.50 8.82 18.26
C ARG A 45 3.33 8.43 19.19
N VAL A 46 2.35 7.71 18.66
CA VAL A 46 1.17 7.24 19.42
C VAL A 46 1.61 6.25 20.51
N ALA A 47 2.44 5.27 20.17
CA ALA A 47 2.95 4.28 21.11
C ALA A 47 3.73 4.92 22.27
N LYS A 48 4.54 5.95 21.99
CA LYS A 48 5.24 6.71 23.02
C LYS A 48 4.27 7.48 23.92
N ALA A 49 3.26 8.13 23.35
CA ALA A 49 2.27 8.89 24.10
C ALA A 49 1.39 7.99 25.00
N GLU A 50 1.01 6.82 24.49
CA GLU A 50 0.15 5.86 25.20
C GLU A 50 0.93 4.84 26.05
N ASN A 51 2.26 4.87 26.02
CA ASN A 51 3.15 3.87 26.63
C ASN A 51 2.79 2.42 26.22
N ARG A 52 2.51 2.22 24.93
CA ARG A 52 2.11 0.93 24.34
C ARG A 52 3.20 0.40 23.41
N ARG A 53 3.16 -0.91 23.14
CA ARG A 53 4.09 -1.56 22.21
C ARG A 53 3.62 -1.37 20.77
N VAL A 54 4.56 -1.23 19.84
CA VAL A 54 4.27 -1.23 18.40
C VAL A 54 4.35 -2.66 17.86
N PHE A 55 3.36 -3.06 17.09
CA PHE A 55 3.47 -4.20 16.18
C PHE A 55 3.71 -3.66 14.78
N LEU A 56 4.90 -3.95 14.23
CA LEU A 56 5.31 -3.49 12.91
C LEU A 56 5.20 -4.63 11.91
N TYR A 57 4.38 -4.42 10.88
CA TYR A 57 4.21 -5.34 9.77
C TYR A 57 4.89 -4.78 8.50
N PHE A 58 5.84 -5.54 7.96
CA PHE A 58 6.51 -5.23 6.70
C PHE A 58 5.79 -5.92 5.54
N GLY A 59 5.34 -5.12 4.58
CA GLY A 59 4.79 -5.57 3.32
C GLY A 59 5.75 -5.38 2.16
N ARG A 60 5.49 -6.10 1.08
CA ARG A 60 6.14 -5.98 -0.22
C ARG A 60 5.17 -6.47 -1.29
N HIS A 61 5.12 -5.80 -2.44
CA HIS A 61 4.27 -6.24 -3.54
C HIS A 61 4.78 -7.57 -4.12
N GLY A 62 3.86 -8.49 -4.42
CA GLY A 62 4.20 -9.82 -4.96
C GLY A 62 5.06 -10.66 -3.99
N CYS A 63 4.80 -10.53 -2.69
CA CYS A 63 5.43 -11.32 -1.64
C CYS A 63 4.54 -12.53 -1.27
N PRO A 64 4.87 -13.77 -1.69
CA PRO A 64 3.96 -14.91 -1.51
C PRO A 64 3.71 -15.27 -0.04
N SER A 65 4.73 -15.11 0.82
CA SER A 65 4.59 -15.33 2.25
C SER A 65 3.69 -14.28 2.91
N CYS A 66 3.84 -13.01 2.51
CA CYS A 66 3.01 -11.92 2.98
C CYS A 66 1.54 -12.14 2.59
N GLU A 67 1.28 -12.49 1.33
CA GLU A 67 -0.05 -12.82 0.82
C GLU A 67 -0.68 -14.00 1.56
N ARG A 68 0.11 -15.04 1.85
CA ARG A 68 -0.36 -16.18 2.63
C ARG A 68 -0.77 -15.77 4.04
N THR A 69 0.08 -15.02 4.75
CA THR A 69 -0.25 -14.48 6.07
C THR A 69 -1.50 -13.61 6.05
N ASN A 70 -1.61 -12.72 5.06
CA ASN A 70 -2.77 -11.85 4.90
C ASN A 70 -4.06 -12.65 4.76
N ARG A 71 -4.06 -13.69 3.90
CA ARG A 71 -5.23 -14.53 3.66
C ARG A 71 -5.57 -15.48 4.80
N GLU A 72 -4.57 -16.06 5.46
CA GLU A 72 -4.79 -17.19 6.39
C GLU A 72 -4.81 -16.78 7.85
N SER A 73 -4.10 -15.71 8.22
CA SER A 73 -3.98 -15.27 9.63
C SER A 73 -4.60 -13.91 9.86
N PHE A 74 -4.38 -12.94 8.97
CA PHE A 74 -4.86 -11.57 9.18
C PHE A 74 -6.30 -11.34 8.72
N THR A 75 -6.97 -12.36 8.20
CA THR A 75 -8.44 -12.40 8.02
C THR A 75 -9.18 -12.92 9.25
N ASP A 76 -8.49 -13.56 10.21
CA ASP A 76 -9.14 -14.08 11.41
C ASP A 76 -9.52 -12.93 12.35
N PRO A 77 -10.81 -12.70 12.64
CA PRO A 77 -11.24 -11.59 13.48
C PRO A 77 -10.64 -11.64 14.89
N ARG A 78 -10.31 -12.83 15.41
CA ARG A 78 -9.67 -13.00 16.72
C ARG A 78 -8.25 -12.46 16.74
N VAL A 79 -7.54 -12.58 15.61
CA VAL A 79 -6.20 -12.02 15.44
C VAL A 79 -6.29 -10.51 15.38
N ILE A 80 -7.20 -9.98 14.56
CA ILE A 80 -7.44 -8.54 14.42
C ILE A 80 -7.77 -7.92 15.79
N GLU A 81 -8.73 -8.49 16.52
CA GLU A 81 -9.15 -8.00 17.84
C GLU A 81 -7.99 -8.00 18.84
N ARG A 82 -7.25 -9.10 18.93
CA ARG A 82 -6.15 -9.23 19.89
C ARG A 82 -5.02 -8.25 19.59
N PHE A 83 -4.74 -8.00 18.31
CA PHE A 83 -3.69 -7.08 17.91
C PHE A 83 -4.08 -5.62 18.20
N ASN A 84 -5.30 -5.22 17.85
CA ASN A 84 -5.84 -3.90 18.15
C ASN A 84 -5.86 -3.62 19.67
N ALA A 85 -6.21 -4.62 20.48
CA ALA A 85 -6.26 -4.50 21.93
C ALA A 85 -4.88 -4.26 22.57
N HIS A 86 -3.82 -4.87 22.04
CA HIS A 86 -2.52 -4.91 22.71
C HIS A 86 -1.43 -4.04 22.08
N TYR A 87 -1.59 -3.62 20.82
CA TYR A 87 -0.53 -2.94 20.08
C TYR A 87 -1.03 -1.69 19.37
N VAL A 88 -0.11 -0.75 19.18
CA VAL A 88 -0.23 0.25 18.12
C VAL A 88 0.29 -0.39 16.83
N LEU A 89 -0.52 -0.38 15.79
CA LEU A 89 -0.27 -1.14 14.57
C LEU A 89 0.43 -0.25 13.55
N ALA A 90 1.59 -0.67 13.07
CA ALA A 90 2.36 0.02 12.04
C ALA A 90 2.50 -0.85 10.78
N TYR A 91 2.33 -0.26 9.61
CA TYR A 91 2.62 -0.91 8.32
C TYR A 91 3.71 -0.16 7.57
N VAL A 92 4.63 -0.90 6.98
CA VAL A 92 5.70 -0.36 6.13
C VAL A 92 5.77 -1.15 4.84
N ASP A 93 5.59 -0.47 3.71
CA ASP A 93 5.97 -0.98 2.40
C ASP A 93 7.50 -0.91 2.26
N SER A 94 8.12 -2.08 2.23
CA SER A 94 9.58 -2.26 2.19
C SER A 94 10.20 -1.81 0.87
N GLU A 95 9.41 -1.59 -0.19
CA GLU A 95 9.89 -1.15 -1.51
C GLU A 95 9.58 0.32 -1.81
N SER A 96 8.85 1.00 -0.92
CA SER A 96 8.40 2.39 -1.14
C SER A 96 9.51 3.46 -1.17
N GLY A 97 10.75 3.09 -0.82
CA GLY A 97 11.87 4.02 -0.69
C GLY A 97 11.74 5.01 0.49
N LYS A 98 10.62 4.98 1.23
CA LYS A 98 10.43 5.76 2.45
C LYS A 98 11.23 5.13 3.58
N ARG A 99 12.44 5.65 3.78
CA ARG A 99 13.33 5.21 4.84
C ARG A 99 12.80 5.68 6.20
N LEU A 100 12.70 4.76 7.16
CA LEU A 100 12.36 5.05 8.54
C LEU A 100 13.33 6.12 9.08
N ARG A 101 12.82 7.22 9.62
CA ARG A 101 13.62 8.32 10.18
C ARG A 101 13.37 8.49 11.66
#